data_AF-A0A375JC90-F1
#
_entry.id   AF-A0A375JC90-F1
#
_cell.length_a   1.000
_cell.length_b   1.000
_cell.length_c   1.000
_cell.angle_alpha   90.00
_cell.angle_beta   90.00
_cell.angle_gamma   90.00
#
_symmetry.space_group_name_H-M   'P 1'
#
loop_
_entity.id
_entity.type
_entity.pdbx_description
1 polymer ?
#
loop_
_entity_poly.entity_id
_entity_poly.type
_entity_poly.pdbx_seq_one_letter_code
_entity_poly.pdbx_strand_id
1 'polypeptide(L)'
;MNYLYLSTTIVWLIFWGKVNQMRATLMAVILVALTIMLSACGKGEGQADDMAASSITAYNHTPDYIHQFYINDAWGGNSFAYGGGGGFVCCVTYPRKWHQGLTATVRWTTSSSDPNAMGDAAVGKWHDAIVPIEKYDEPGTVQIHFLPEGKIRIVISNFMSGHPDYPGPDYPVMPPDFHFEPWRGAASEAEARARSREAHRALQVSPDGSPSLSPEQMPLYPKERQ
;
A
#
# COMPACT_ATOMS: atom_id res chain seq x y z
N MET A 1 13.41 8.10 87.55
CA MET A 1 12.63 8.50 86.35
C MET A 1 13.19 7.91 85.03
N ASN A 2 13.90 6.76 85.05
CA ASN A 2 14.60 6.23 83.86
C ASN A 2 14.07 4.90 83.30
N TYR A 3 13.17 4.19 84.00
CA TYR A 3 12.70 2.87 83.56
C TYR A 3 11.60 2.92 82.48
N LEU A 4 10.85 4.03 82.39
CA LEU A 4 9.81 4.21 81.36
C LEU A 4 10.38 4.51 79.97
N TYR A 5 11.58 5.10 79.87
CA TYR A 5 12.25 5.42 78.60
C TYR A 5 12.89 4.19 77.93
N LEU A 6 13.33 3.21 78.73
CA LEU A 6 13.97 1.99 78.21
C LEU A 6 12.94 1.02 77.60
N SER A 7 11.72 1.00 78.14
CA SER A 7 10.64 0.14 77.64
C SER A 7 10.10 0.63 76.28
N THR A 8 9.90 1.93 76.13
CA THR A 8 9.35 2.52 74.90
C THR A 8 10.32 2.41 73.71
N THR A 9 11.63 2.52 73.95
CA THR A 9 12.67 2.38 72.93
C THR A 9 12.82 0.95 72.41
N ILE A 10 12.73 -0.07 73.28
CA ILE A 10 12.76 -1.48 72.87
C ILE A 10 11.52 -1.85 72.04
N VAL A 11 10.34 -1.39 72.43
CA VAL A 11 9.11 -1.61 71.65
C VAL A 11 9.20 -0.91 70.29
N TRP A 12 9.79 0.27 70.22
CA TRP A 12 10.03 0.99 68.95
C TRP A 12 11.02 0.26 68.04
N LEU A 13 12.10 -0.32 68.57
CA LEU A 13 13.07 -1.11 67.81
C LEU A 13 12.48 -2.41 67.28
N ILE A 14 11.64 -3.10 68.07
CA ILE A 14 10.91 -4.31 67.61
C ILE A 14 9.89 -3.95 66.54
N PHE A 15 9.16 -2.84 66.70
CA PHE A 15 8.21 -2.36 65.71
C PHE A 15 8.91 -1.92 64.42
N TRP A 16 10.02 -1.19 64.53
CA TRP A 16 10.88 -0.81 63.40
C TRP A 16 11.46 -2.03 62.68
N GLY A 17 11.94 -3.03 63.42
CA GLY A 17 12.42 -4.30 62.87
C GLY A 17 11.33 -5.07 62.12
N LYS A 18 10.13 -5.17 62.70
CA LYS A 18 8.97 -5.81 62.03
C LYS A 18 8.50 -5.04 60.79
N VAL A 19 8.49 -3.70 60.83
CA VAL A 19 8.13 -2.86 59.68
C VAL A 19 9.18 -2.98 58.57
N ASN A 20 10.47 -3.05 58.90
CA ASN A 20 11.52 -3.22 57.91
C ASN A 20 11.51 -4.64 57.29
N GLN A 21 11.19 -5.65 58.10
CA GLN A 21 11.00 -7.03 57.64
C GLN A 21 9.77 -7.16 56.73
N MET A 22 8.64 -6.52 57.08
CA MET A 22 7.44 -6.46 56.23
C MET A 22 7.67 -5.71 54.92
N ARG A 23 8.47 -4.62 54.94
CA ARG A 23 8.87 -3.90 53.73
C ARG A 23 9.76 -4.74 52.83
N ALA A 24 10.72 -5.47 53.41
CA ALA A 24 11.60 -6.37 52.67
C ALA A 24 10.82 -7.53 52.03
N THR A 25 9.85 -8.13 52.74
CA THR A 25 9.01 -9.20 52.19
C THR A 25 8.05 -8.67 51.11
N LEU A 26 7.46 -7.49 51.28
CA LEU A 26 6.64 -6.85 50.24
C LEU A 26 7.44 -6.55 48.97
N MET A 27 8.66 -6.01 49.11
CA MET A 27 9.54 -5.75 47.96
C MET A 27 9.95 -7.05 47.26
N ALA A 28 10.24 -8.12 48.01
CA ALA A 28 10.54 -9.44 47.44
C ALA A 28 9.35 -10.04 46.69
N VAL A 29 8.12 -9.92 47.23
CA VAL A 29 6.89 -10.38 46.57
C VAL A 29 6.62 -9.59 45.29
N ILE A 30 6.81 -8.26 45.31
CA ILE A 30 6.69 -7.42 44.11
C ILE A 30 7.74 -7.80 43.06
N LEU A 31 8.99 -8.06 43.46
CA LEU A 31 10.04 -8.47 42.52
C LEU A 31 9.71 -9.82 41.87
N VAL A 32 9.24 -10.79 42.65
CA VAL A 32 8.83 -12.11 42.15
C VAL A 32 7.61 -11.99 41.23
N ALA A 33 6.61 -11.19 41.61
CA ALA A 33 5.44 -10.92 40.76
C ALA A 33 5.84 -10.24 39.43
N LEU A 34 6.79 -9.29 39.45
CA LEU A 34 7.33 -8.70 38.22
C LEU A 34 8.07 -9.74 37.38
N THR A 35 8.86 -10.64 37.99
CA THR A 35 9.57 -11.69 37.23
C THR A 35 8.61 -12.68 36.56
N ILE A 36 7.45 -12.96 37.17
CA ILE A 36 6.39 -13.80 36.58
C ILE A 36 5.68 -13.08 35.42
N MET A 37 5.53 -11.75 35.49
CA MET A 37 4.94 -10.97 34.39
C MET A 37 5.89 -10.86 33.19
N LEU A 38 7.22 -10.90 33.40
CA LEU A 38 8.19 -10.90 32.30
C LEU A 38 8.29 -12.25 31.56
N SER A 39 7.85 -13.36 32.15
CA SER A 39 7.83 -14.68 31.49
C SER A 39 6.55 -14.97 30.69
N ALA A 40 5.56 -14.06 30.71
CA ALA A 40 4.33 -14.18 29.92
C ALA A 40 4.49 -13.76 28.43
N CYS A 41 5.68 -13.28 28.03
CA CYS A 41 6.05 -13.16 26.61
C CYS A 41 6.74 -14.43 26.13
N GLY A 42 6.13 -15.59 26.41
CA GLY A 42 6.46 -16.82 25.73
C GLY A 42 5.87 -16.75 24.34
N LYS A 43 6.74 -16.66 23.31
CA LYS A 43 6.40 -17.01 21.93
C LYS A 43 5.52 -18.27 21.98
N GLY A 44 4.30 -18.19 21.48
CA GLY A 44 3.51 -19.38 21.23
C GLY A 44 4.31 -20.31 20.34
N GLU A 45 4.86 -21.38 20.91
CA GLU A 45 5.47 -22.47 20.17
C GLU A 45 4.36 -23.09 19.32
N GLY A 46 4.34 -22.79 18.01
CA GLY A 46 3.50 -23.52 17.07
C GLY A 46 3.01 -22.82 15.80
N GLN A 47 3.24 -21.53 15.52
CA GLN A 47 2.54 -20.92 14.37
C GLN A 47 3.26 -19.84 13.53
N ALA A 48 4.50 -19.46 13.84
CA ALA A 48 5.22 -18.46 13.03
C ALA A 48 6.16 -19.05 11.97
N ASP A 49 6.71 -20.25 12.17
CA ASP A 49 7.81 -20.76 11.34
C ASP A 49 7.34 -21.42 10.02
N ASP A 50 6.07 -21.80 9.93
CA ASP A 50 5.48 -22.50 8.77
C ASP A 50 4.77 -21.57 7.77
N MET A 51 4.71 -20.26 8.05
CA MET A 51 4.13 -19.27 7.14
C MET A 51 5.23 -18.43 6.47
N ALA A 52 4.99 -18.04 5.23
CA ALA A 52 5.78 -17.06 4.51
C ALA A 52 4.98 -15.75 4.40
N ALA A 53 5.66 -14.63 4.60
CA ALA A 53 5.14 -13.31 4.26
C ALA A 53 5.81 -12.84 2.97
N SER A 54 5.03 -12.34 2.01
CA SER A 54 5.57 -11.87 0.74
C SER A 54 4.85 -10.66 0.20
N SER A 55 5.47 -10.03 -0.80
CA SER A 55 4.84 -9.01 -1.60
C SER A 55 3.78 -9.61 -2.54
N ILE A 56 2.80 -8.76 -2.86
CA ILE A 56 1.75 -9.00 -3.82
C ILE A 56 2.04 -8.14 -5.05
N THR A 57 1.88 -8.69 -6.24
CA THR A 57 1.77 -7.92 -7.48
C THR A 57 0.59 -8.43 -8.30
N ALA A 58 -0.02 -7.54 -9.08
CA ALA A 58 -1.19 -7.84 -9.90
C ALA A 58 -0.88 -7.73 -11.38
N TYR A 59 -1.50 -8.61 -12.16
CA TYR A 59 -1.56 -8.58 -13.61
C TYR A 59 -3.03 -8.58 -14.04
N ASN A 60 -3.44 -7.53 -14.72
CA ASN A 60 -4.81 -7.38 -15.18
C ASN A 60 -4.87 -7.61 -16.69
N HIS A 61 -5.52 -8.70 -17.09
CA HIS A 61 -5.73 -9.12 -18.48
C HIS A 61 -7.07 -8.64 -19.04
N THR A 62 -7.71 -7.68 -18.36
CA THR A 62 -9.07 -7.23 -18.66
C THR A 62 -9.06 -5.75 -19.07
N PRO A 63 -10.11 -5.27 -19.77
CA PRO A 63 -10.25 -3.86 -20.13
C PRO A 63 -10.67 -2.97 -18.96
N ASP A 64 -11.09 -3.55 -17.83
CA ASP A 64 -11.58 -2.80 -16.68
C ASP A 64 -10.43 -2.38 -15.76
N TYR A 65 -10.63 -1.25 -15.07
CA TYR A 65 -9.70 -0.75 -14.08
C TYR A 65 -10.01 -1.37 -12.72
N ILE A 66 -8.98 -1.87 -12.05
CA ILE A 66 -9.10 -2.39 -10.70
C ILE A 66 -8.62 -1.32 -9.73
N HIS A 67 -9.54 -0.72 -9.00
CA HIS A 67 -9.19 0.35 -8.05
C HIS A 67 -8.47 -0.17 -6.83
N GLN A 68 -8.92 -1.32 -6.33
CA GLN A 68 -8.33 -1.98 -5.18
C GLN A 68 -8.67 -3.46 -5.17
N PHE A 69 -7.76 -4.25 -4.61
CA PHE A 69 -8.02 -5.65 -4.33
C PHE A 69 -7.36 -6.10 -3.02
N TYR A 70 -7.85 -7.23 -2.51
CA TYR A 70 -7.44 -7.82 -1.25
C TYR A 70 -7.29 -9.34 -1.42
N ILE A 71 -6.28 -9.92 -0.79
CA ILE A 71 -6.07 -11.37 -0.68
C ILE A 71 -6.01 -11.71 0.81
N ASN A 72 -6.97 -12.48 1.32
CA ASN A 72 -7.10 -12.77 2.77
C ASN A 72 -7.00 -11.49 3.61
N ASP A 73 -7.79 -10.48 3.26
CA ASP A 73 -7.82 -9.13 3.87
C ASP A 73 -6.54 -8.29 3.75
N ALA A 74 -5.46 -8.82 3.17
CA ALA A 74 -4.27 -8.04 2.84
C ALA A 74 -4.52 -7.22 1.56
N TRP A 75 -4.43 -5.88 1.67
CA TRP A 75 -4.56 -4.97 0.54
C TRP A 75 -3.42 -5.16 -0.46
N GLY A 76 -3.74 -5.21 -1.75
CA GLY A 76 -2.78 -5.53 -2.82
C GLY A 76 -2.50 -4.41 -3.82
N GLY A 77 -3.16 -3.25 -3.70
CA GLY A 77 -2.98 -2.14 -4.64
C GLY A 77 -4.08 -2.06 -5.69
N ASN A 78 -3.78 -1.34 -6.78
CA ASN A 78 -4.63 -1.17 -7.95
C ASN A 78 -4.03 -1.89 -9.16
N SER A 79 -4.77 -1.96 -10.27
CA SER A 79 -4.24 -2.47 -11.54
C SER A 79 -4.94 -1.84 -12.74
N PHE A 80 -4.14 -1.28 -13.65
CA PHE A 80 -4.62 -0.76 -14.93
C PHE A 80 -5.01 -1.87 -15.89
N ALA A 81 -5.93 -1.58 -16.81
CA ALA A 81 -6.27 -2.51 -17.88
C ALA A 81 -5.03 -2.94 -18.67
N TYR A 82 -4.96 -4.24 -18.98
CA TYR A 82 -3.87 -4.84 -19.74
C TYR A 82 -2.45 -4.48 -19.24
N GLY A 83 -2.27 -4.41 -17.93
CA GLY A 83 -1.00 -4.03 -17.31
C GLY A 83 -0.75 -4.73 -15.98
N GLY A 84 0.45 -4.55 -15.42
CA GLY A 84 0.83 -5.16 -14.15
C GLY A 84 2.33 -5.31 -13.94
N GLY A 85 2.69 -5.96 -12.84
CA GLY A 85 4.07 -6.38 -12.53
C GLY A 85 5.04 -5.29 -12.05
N GLY A 86 4.66 -4.01 -12.10
CA GLY A 86 5.54 -2.88 -11.72
C GLY A 86 5.42 -2.42 -10.25
N GLY A 87 4.33 -2.77 -9.56
CA GLY A 87 4.09 -2.40 -8.17
C GLY A 87 4.05 -3.61 -7.24
N PHE A 88 4.65 -3.46 -6.06
CA PHE A 88 4.67 -4.49 -5.03
C PHE A 88 4.11 -3.93 -3.71
N VAL A 89 3.16 -4.66 -3.11
CA VAL A 89 2.59 -4.34 -1.80
C VAL A 89 2.87 -5.49 -0.84
N CYS A 90 3.50 -5.21 0.30
CA CYS A 90 3.64 -6.18 1.40
C CYS A 90 2.37 -6.12 2.28
N CYS A 91 1.93 -7.15 3.01
CA CYS A 91 2.56 -8.43 3.38
C CYS A 91 1.46 -9.49 3.42
N VAL A 92 1.21 -10.20 2.33
CA VAL A 92 0.30 -11.35 2.36
C VAL A 92 1.02 -12.52 2.99
N THR A 93 0.32 -13.22 3.88
CA THR A 93 0.84 -14.40 4.57
C THR A 93 0.21 -15.66 3.99
N TYR A 94 1.03 -16.65 3.64
CA TYR A 94 0.61 -17.94 3.08
C TYR A 94 1.52 -19.07 3.60
N PRO A 95 1.11 -20.35 3.56
CA PRO A 95 1.96 -21.45 4.03
C PRO A 95 3.30 -21.52 3.28
N ARG A 96 4.37 -21.96 3.93
CA ARG A 96 5.67 -22.16 3.27
C ARG A 96 5.65 -23.37 2.32
N LYS A 97 4.78 -24.35 2.60
CA LYS A 97 4.59 -25.56 1.80
C LYS A 97 3.16 -25.61 1.27
N TRP A 98 3.02 -25.79 -0.03
CA TRP A 98 1.72 -25.97 -0.64
C TRP A 98 1.07 -27.31 -0.21
N HIS A 99 -0.25 -27.32 -0.11
CA HIS A 99 -1.05 -28.54 0.05
C HIS A 99 -2.34 -28.45 -0.79
N GLN A 100 -2.93 -29.62 -1.11
CA GLN A 100 -4.18 -29.66 -1.82
C GLN A 100 -5.30 -28.97 -1.02
N GLY A 101 -6.13 -28.19 -1.71
CA GLY A 101 -7.21 -27.41 -1.10
C GLY A 101 -6.77 -26.07 -0.51
N LEU A 102 -5.51 -25.66 -0.70
CA LEU A 102 -5.07 -24.32 -0.32
C LEU A 102 -5.79 -23.26 -1.18
N THR A 103 -6.50 -22.34 -0.51
CA THR A 103 -7.29 -21.28 -1.14
C THR A 103 -7.04 -19.94 -0.46
N ALA A 104 -7.43 -18.86 -1.14
CA ALA A 104 -7.49 -17.52 -0.58
C ALA A 104 -8.82 -16.84 -0.94
N THR A 105 -9.32 -16.02 -0.03
CA THR A 105 -10.44 -15.11 -0.31
C THR A 105 -9.90 -13.90 -1.03
N VAL A 106 -10.41 -13.62 -2.22
CA VAL A 106 -10.05 -12.46 -3.03
C VAL A 106 -11.25 -11.53 -3.12
N ARG A 107 -11.03 -10.23 -2.90
CA ARG A 107 -12.03 -9.18 -3.09
C ARG A 107 -11.42 -8.09 -3.95
N TRP A 108 -12.14 -7.60 -4.96
CA TRP A 108 -11.65 -6.55 -5.82
C TRP A 108 -12.78 -5.68 -6.34
N THR A 109 -12.44 -4.49 -6.82
CA THR A 109 -13.39 -3.62 -7.50
C THR A 109 -13.06 -3.48 -8.97
N THR A 110 -14.07 -3.37 -9.84
CA THR A 110 -13.87 -3.00 -11.24
C THR A 110 -14.72 -1.81 -11.64
N SER A 111 -14.20 -0.95 -12.52
CA SER A 111 -14.97 0.02 -13.30
C SER A 111 -14.42 0.09 -14.72
N SER A 112 -15.09 0.84 -15.59
CA SER A 112 -14.50 1.22 -16.87
C SER A 112 -13.14 1.88 -16.67
N SER A 113 -12.17 1.52 -17.52
CA SER A 113 -10.87 2.19 -17.61
C SER A 113 -10.91 3.46 -18.45
N ASP A 114 -12.02 3.72 -19.16
CA ASP A 114 -12.18 4.91 -19.98
C ASP A 114 -12.22 6.15 -19.07
N PRO A 115 -11.28 7.11 -19.21
CA PRO A 115 -11.27 8.33 -18.42
C PRO A 115 -12.51 9.23 -18.67
N ASN A 116 -13.24 8.98 -19.75
CA ASN A 116 -14.50 9.65 -20.07
C ASN A 116 -15.74 8.92 -19.53
N ALA A 117 -15.60 7.76 -18.90
CA ALA A 117 -16.72 7.01 -18.36
C ALA A 117 -17.51 7.84 -17.33
N MET A 118 -18.84 7.75 -17.40
CA MET A 118 -19.76 8.46 -16.50
C MET A 118 -20.84 7.50 -16.00
N GLY A 119 -21.58 7.91 -14.96
CA GLY A 119 -22.63 7.09 -14.38
C GLY A 119 -22.10 5.74 -13.87
N ASP A 120 -22.91 4.69 -14.03
CA ASP A 120 -22.61 3.36 -13.48
C ASP A 120 -21.30 2.74 -14.01
N ALA A 121 -20.84 3.15 -15.19
CA ALA A 121 -19.58 2.67 -15.76
C ALA A 121 -18.35 3.21 -15.02
N ALA A 122 -18.45 4.38 -14.38
CA ALA A 122 -17.39 5.00 -13.60
C ALA A 122 -17.38 4.55 -12.13
N VAL A 123 -18.45 3.91 -11.67
CA VAL A 123 -18.59 3.47 -10.28
C VAL A 123 -17.92 2.11 -10.10
N GLY A 124 -17.00 2.01 -9.14
CA GLY A 124 -16.36 0.75 -8.77
C GLY A 124 -17.37 -0.26 -8.23
N LYS A 125 -17.50 -1.40 -8.91
CA LYS A 125 -18.34 -2.54 -8.50
C LYS A 125 -17.50 -3.56 -7.76
N TRP A 126 -17.97 -3.98 -6.59
CA TRP A 126 -17.29 -4.99 -5.78
C TRP A 126 -17.57 -6.40 -6.29
N HIS A 127 -16.54 -7.23 -6.22
CA HIS A 127 -16.56 -8.65 -6.49
C HIS A 127 -15.83 -9.40 -5.38
N ASP A 128 -16.16 -10.67 -5.20
CA ASP A 128 -15.48 -11.58 -4.30
C ASP A 128 -15.46 -13.00 -4.85
N ALA A 129 -14.40 -13.74 -4.50
CA ALA A 129 -14.25 -15.14 -4.88
C ALA A 129 -13.31 -15.87 -3.90
N ILE A 130 -13.56 -17.17 -3.71
CA ILE A 130 -12.58 -18.08 -3.10
C ILE A 130 -11.77 -18.69 -4.24
N VAL A 131 -10.47 -18.39 -4.27
CA VAL A 131 -9.57 -18.74 -5.37
C VAL A 131 -8.54 -19.76 -4.88
N PRO A 132 -8.34 -20.88 -5.58
CA PRO A 132 -7.25 -21.79 -5.26
C PRO A 132 -5.90 -21.12 -5.47
N ILE A 133 -4.99 -21.31 -4.51
CA ILE A 133 -3.59 -20.96 -4.69
C ILE A 133 -2.93 -22.12 -5.44
N GLU A 134 -2.35 -21.82 -6.59
CA GLU A 134 -1.69 -22.82 -7.41
C GLU A 134 -0.49 -23.44 -6.71
N LYS A 135 -0.13 -24.64 -7.15
CA LYS A 135 0.99 -25.37 -6.55
C LYS A 135 2.28 -24.56 -6.71
N TYR A 136 3.00 -24.39 -5.61
CA TYR A 136 4.36 -23.84 -5.56
C TYR A 136 5.26 -24.77 -4.75
N ASP A 137 6.51 -24.89 -5.16
CA ASP A 137 7.49 -25.74 -4.49
C ASP A 137 8.29 -24.95 -3.44
N GLU A 138 8.49 -23.66 -3.67
CA GLU A 138 9.20 -22.74 -2.78
C GLU A 138 8.42 -21.42 -2.60
N PRO A 139 8.57 -20.73 -1.47
CA PRO A 139 8.03 -19.39 -1.31
C PRO A 139 8.56 -18.42 -2.37
N GLY A 140 7.71 -17.49 -2.77
CA GLY A 140 8.03 -16.43 -3.71
C GLY A 140 7.06 -15.26 -3.61
N THR A 141 7.02 -14.43 -4.64
CA THR A 141 6.06 -13.33 -4.75
C THR A 141 4.68 -13.88 -5.06
N VAL A 142 3.66 -13.34 -4.39
CA VAL A 142 2.26 -13.65 -4.70
C VAL A 142 1.83 -12.80 -5.90
N GLN A 143 1.45 -13.46 -6.98
CA GLN A 143 1.07 -12.86 -8.24
C GLN A 143 -0.40 -13.19 -8.51
N ILE A 144 -1.26 -12.18 -8.49
CA ILE A 144 -2.67 -12.34 -8.82
C ILE A 144 -2.92 -11.92 -10.26
N HIS A 145 -3.61 -12.78 -11.00
CA HIS A 145 -4.01 -12.53 -12.37
C HIS A 145 -5.53 -12.36 -12.42
N PHE A 146 -5.98 -11.19 -12.84
CA PHE A 146 -7.38 -10.94 -13.21
C PHE A 146 -7.54 -11.24 -14.69
N LEU A 147 -8.31 -12.27 -15.02
CA LEU A 147 -8.48 -12.78 -16.37
C LEU A 147 -9.87 -12.42 -16.92
N PRO A 148 -10.06 -12.48 -18.25
CA PRO A 148 -11.38 -12.34 -18.86
C PRO A 148 -12.42 -13.29 -18.25
N GLU A 149 -13.69 -12.89 -18.34
CA GLU A 149 -14.83 -13.63 -17.76
C GLU A 149 -14.80 -13.74 -16.22
N GLY A 150 -14.06 -12.87 -15.52
CA GLY A 150 -14.01 -12.85 -14.06
C GLY A 150 -13.20 -14.00 -13.44
N LYS A 151 -12.39 -14.70 -14.25
CA LYS A 151 -11.49 -15.75 -13.75
C LYS A 151 -10.31 -15.12 -13.01
N ILE A 152 -9.89 -15.73 -11.91
CA ILE A 152 -8.73 -15.29 -11.14
C ILE A 152 -7.78 -16.46 -10.94
N ARG A 153 -6.49 -16.20 -11.10
CA ARG A 153 -5.42 -17.14 -10.75
C ARG A 153 -4.49 -16.50 -9.72
N ILE A 154 -4.07 -17.27 -8.72
CA ILE A 154 -3.05 -16.87 -7.75
C ILE A 154 -1.85 -17.79 -7.92
N VAL A 155 -0.74 -17.21 -8.33
CA VAL A 155 0.52 -17.90 -8.61
C VAL A 155 1.56 -17.40 -7.63
N ILE A 156 2.32 -18.32 -7.02
CA ILE A 156 3.44 -17.97 -6.17
C ILE A 156 4.71 -18.40 -6.89
N SER A 157 5.58 -17.44 -7.19
CA SER A 157 6.81 -17.70 -7.96
C SER A 157 7.87 -16.64 -7.70
N ASN A 158 9.14 -17.04 -7.87
CA ASN A 158 10.30 -16.14 -7.90
C ASN A 158 10.55 -15.56 -9.30
N PHE A 159 9.82 -16.03 -10.31
CA PHE A 159 9.79 -15.45 -11.65
C PHE A 159 8.58 -14.54 -11.81
N MET A 160 8.72 -13.46 -12.56
CA MET A 160 7.59 -12.56 -12.90
C MET A 160 6.93 -13.00 -14.20
N SER A 161 5.65 -12.65 -14.37
CA SER A 161 4.94 -12.86 -15.64
C SER A 161 5.70 -12.23 -16.82
N GLY A 162 5.90 -13.02 -17.88
CA GLY A 162 6.77 -12.69 -19.03
C GLY A 162 8.16 -13.35 -18.98
N HIS A 163 8.58 -13.94 -17.86
CA HIS A 163 9.79 -14.76 -17.80
C HIS A 163 9.53 -16.17 -18.39
N PRO A 164 10.48 -16.78 -19.13
CA PRO A 164 10.28 -18.11 -19.73
C PRO A 164 9.92 -19.22 -18.75
N ASP A 165 10.45 -19.16 -17.52
CA ASP A 165 10.20 -20.15 -16.46
C ASP A 165 9.03 -19.77 -15.53
N TYR A 166 8.24 -18.76 -15.88
CA TYR A 166 7.07 -18.38 -15.08
C TYR A 166 5.94 -19.42 -15.23
N PRO A 167 5.41 -20.00 -14.14
CA PRO A 167 4.40 -21.06 -14.23
C PRO A 167 2.96 -20.55 -14.44
N GLY A 168 2.75 -19.23 -14.38
CA GLY A 168 1.44 -18.60 -14.51
C GLY A 168 1.09 -18.17 -15.94
N PRO A 169 0.03 -17.36 -16.10
CA PRO A 169 -0.28 -16.73 -17.37
C PRO A 169 0.86 -15.84 -17.88
N ASP A 170 0.94 -15.69 -19.20
CA ASP A 170 1.82 -14.71 -19.84
C ASP A 170 1.55 -13.28 -19.36
N TYR A 171 2.44 -12.34 -19.70
CA TYR A 171 2.25 -10.94 -19.37
C TYR A 171 1.00 -10.39 -20.08
N PRO A 172 0.17 -9.54 -19.44
CA PRO A 172 -0.99 -8.93 -20.10
C PRO A 172 -0.61 -8.21 -21.39
N VAL A 173 -1.33 -8.53 -22.48
CA VAL A 173 -1.15 -7.86 -23.77
C VAL A 173 -2.35 -6.98 -24.05
N MET A 174 -2.10 -5.69 -24.23
CA MET A 174 -3.13 -4.74 -24.64
C MET A 174 -3.53 -5.00 -26.10
N PRO A 175 -4.83 -5.25 -26.39
CA PRO A 175 -5.30 -5.42 -27.75
C PRO A 175 -5.02 -4.17 -28.61
N PRO A 176 -4.64 -4.31 -29.90
CA PRO A 176 -4.34 -3.16 -30.76
C PRO A 176 -5.50 -2.18 -30.96
N ASP A 177 -6.72 -2.66 -30.81
CA ASP A 177 -7.97 -1.89 -30.90
C ASP A 177 -8.39 -1.29 -29.56
N PHE A 178 -7.67 -1.53 -28.46
CA PHE A 178 -7.95 -0.90 -27.18
C PHE A 178 -7.46 0.55 -27.16
N HIS A 179 -8.42 1.48 -27.24
CA HIS A 179 -8.16 2.92 -27.18
C HIS A 179 -9.34 3.64 -26.52
N PHE A 180 -9.05 4.81 -25.96
CA PHE A 180 -10.08 5.73 -25.46
C PHE A 180 -10.08 6.99 -26.31
N GLU A 181 -11.26 7.57 -26.46
CA GLU A 181 -11.36 8.94 -26.95
C GLU A 181 -10.55 9.89 -26.05
N PRO A 182 -9.96 10.97 -26.59
CA PRO A 182 -9.28 11.96 -25.78
C PRO A 182 -10.15 12.40 -24.60
N TRP A 183 -9.57 12.47 -23.41
CA TRP A 183 -10.34 12.87 -22.23
C TRP A 183 -10.99 14.25 -22.48
N ARG A 184 -12.27 14.42 -22.13
CA ARG A 184 -13.04 15.64 -22.48
C ARG A 184 -12.35 16.95 -22.07
N GLY A 185 -11.62 16.98 -20.96
CA GLY A 185 -10.87 18.18 -20.59
C GLY A 185 -9.58 18.41 -21.38
N ALA A 186 -9.03 17.40 -22.08
CA ALA A 186 -7.93 17.61 -23.02
C ALA A 186 -8.38 18.47 -24.21
N ALA A 187 -9.62 18.31 -24.69
CA ALA A 187 -10.20 19.17 -25.72
C ALA A 187 -10.34 20.62 -25.20
N SER A 188 -10.84 20.82 -23.98
CA SER A 188 -10.97 22.15 -23.40
C SER A 188 -9.61 22.82 -23.11
N GLU A 189 -8.60 22.05 -22.71
CA GLU A 189 -7.22 22.55 -22.60
C GLU A 189 -6.63 22.93 -23.96
N ALA A 190 -6.86 22.12 -24.99
CA ALA A 190 -6.40 22.42 -26.34
C ALA A 190 -7.05 23.72 -26.88
N GLU A 191 -8.34 23.89 -26.64
CA GLU A 191 -9.08 25.13 -26.93
C GLU A 191 -8.55 26.32 -26.11
N ALA A 192 -8.27 26.14 -24.81
CA ALA A 192 -7.68 27.18 -23.98
C ALA A 192 -6.27 27.57 -24.47
N ARG A 193 -5.43 26.60 -24.83
CA ARG A 193 -4.12 26.83 -25.44
C ARG A 193 -4.26 27.53 -26.80
N ALA A 194 -5.26 27.17 -27.61
CA ALA A 194 -5.53 27.83 -28.90
C ALA A 194 -5.93 29.31 -28.70
N ARG A 195 -6.88 29.59 -27.80
CA ARG A 195 -7.29 30.96 -27.44
C ARG A 195 -6.12 31.79 -26.88
N SER A 196 -5.30 31.20 -26.02
CA SER A 196 -4.10 31.86 -25.50
C SER A 196 -3.10 32.19 -26.61
N ARG A 197 -2.83 31.25 -27.54
CA ARG A 197 -1.96 31.50 -28.69
C ARG A 197 -2.50 32.59 -29.62
N GLU A 198 -3.81 32.60 -29.85
CA GLU A 198 -4.47 33.65 -30.64
C GLU A 198 -4.37 35.01 -29.97
N ALA A 199 -4.63 35.10 -28.65
CA ALA A 199 -4.48 36.33 -27.90
C ALA A 199 -3.03 36.84 -27.92
N HIS A 200 -2.04 35.96 -27.75
CA HIS A 200 -0.62 36.32 -27.89
C HIS A 200 -0.29 36.82 -29.30
N ARG A 201 -0.80 36.18 -30.35
CA ARG A 201 -0.63 36.64 -31.73
C ARG A 201 -1.28 38.01 -31.95
N ALA A 202 -2.49 38.22 -31.44
CA ALA A 202 -3.20 39.48 -31.59
C ALA A 202 -2.47 40.64 -30.89
N LEU A 203 -1.85 40.40 -29.72
CA LEU A 203 -1.02 41.39 -29.04
C LEU A 203 0.28 41.73 -29.79
N GLN A 204 0.75 40.85 -30.67
CA GLN A 204 1.91 41.09 -31.54
C GLN A 204 1.56 41.91 -32.79
N VAL A 205 0.27 42.12 -33.09
CA VAL A 205 -0.18 42.95 -34.22
C VAL A 205 -0.63 44.31 -33.68
N SER A 206 0.10 45.37 -34.04
CA SER A 206 -0.29 46.74 -33.65
C SER A 206 -1.58 47.16 -34.38
N PRO A 207 -2.50 47.90 -33.73
CA PRO A 207 -3.80 48.28 -34.32
C PRO A 207 -3.72 49.08 -35.63
N ASP A 208 -2.56 49.66 -35.92
CA ASP A 208 -2.25 50.47 -37.11
C ASP A 208 -1.61 49.66 -38.25
N GLY A 209 -1.44 48.34 -38.09
CA GLY A 209 -0.79 47.48 -39.09
C GLY A 209 0.74 47.63 -39.12
N SER A 210 1.33 48.39 -38.20
CA SER A 210 2.78 48.50 -38.05
C SER A 210 3.33 47.19 -37.47
N PRO A 211 4.43 46.63 -38.01
CA PRO A 211 5.10 45.49 -37.38
C PRO A 211 5.46 45.85 -35.93
N SER A 212 5.27 44.90 -35.01
CA SER A 212 5.79 45.03 -33.64
C SER A 212 7.26 45.45 -33.71
N LEU A 213 7.63 46.51 -32.98
CA LEU A 213 8.99 47.04 -32.91
C LEU A 213 10.02 45.91 -32.80
N SER A 214 11.07 45.95 -33.63
CA SER A 214 12.18 45.00 -33.56
C SER A 214 12.73 44.97 -32.12
N PRO A 215 13.25 43.84 -31.60
CA PRO A 215 13.86 43.77 -30.27
C PRO A 215 14.93 44.86 -30.01
N GLU A 216 15.54 45.43 -31.05
CA GLU A 216 16.47 46.56 -30.99
C GLU A 216 15.82 47.91 -30.65
N GLN A 217 14.51 48.04 -30.83
CA GLN A 217 13.73 49.26 -30.59
C GLN A 217 12.96 49.22 -29.26
N MET A 218 13.01 48.10 -28.55
CA MET A 218 12.56 48.06 -27.15
C MET A 218 13.53 48.93 -26.34
N PRO A 219 13.05 49.89 -25.52
CA PRO A 219 13.92 50.61 -24.62
C PRO A 219 14.65 49.58 -23.76
N LEU A 220 15.97 49.48 -23.93
CA LEU A 220 16.81 48.67 -23.06
C LEU A 220 16.46 49.09 -21.64
N TYR A 221 15.91 48.14 -20.88
CA TYR A 221 15.76 48.26 -19.44
C TYR A 221 17.08 48.85 -18.90
N PRO A 222 17.05 49.91 -18.08
CA PRO A 222 18.29 50.50 -17.61
C PRO A 222 19.07 49.42 -16.85
N LYS A 223 20.18 48.97 -17.43
CA LYS A 223 21.18 48.21 -16.71
C LYS A 223 21.91 49.19 -15.81
N GLU A 224 21.52 49.28 -14.56
CA GLU A 224 22.30 49.92 -13.51
C GLU A 224 21.86 49.34 -12.16
N ARG A 225 22.74 48.99 -11.21
CA ARG A 225 24.19 49.20 -11.09
C ARG A 225 24.71 48.21 -10.03
N GLN A 226 25.98 47.82 -10.13
CA GLN A 226 26.72 47.02 -9.13
C GLN A 226 26.60 47.58 -7.71
#